data_AF-A0A2P4P551-F1
#
_entry.id   AF-A0A2P4P551-F1
#
_cell.length_a   1.000
_cell.length_b   1.000
_cell.length_c   1.000
_cell.angle_alpha   90.00
_cell.angle_beta   90.00
_cell.angle_gamma   90.00
#
_symmetry.space_group_name_H-M   'P 1'
#
loop_
_entity.id
_entity.type
_entity.pdbx_description
1 polymer ?
#
loop_
_entity_poly.entity_id
_entity_poly.type
_entity_poly.pdbx_seq_one_letter_code
_entity_poly.pdbx_strand_id
1 'polypeptide(L)'
;MSNTEQNFRMVIDTGASVTIIPFFLRQQLADYCDGWERFTVRASGYGNGVKITPASKNWDVHLGDGRNWSRWHSTKEIYSWLNNPPSYINCGLIGYDVLNNIPHYKPCRVPYVFLRDDVFKQIQQLQDVI
;
A
#
# COMPACT_ATOMS: atom_id res chain seq x y z
N MET A 1 -18.57 4.16 14.16
CA MET A 1 -17.37 4.79 13.57
C MET A 1 -17.58 4.82 12.07
N SER A 2 -17.68 5.99 11.46
CA SER A 2 -17.80 6.09 10.00
C SER A 2 -16.52 5.57 9.38
N ASN A 3 -16.62 4.48 8.63
CA ASN A 3 -15.52 3.97 7.81
C ASN A 3 -15.35 4.96 6.64
N THR A 4 -14.63 6.05 6.87
CA THR A 4 -14.42 7.07 5.84
C THR A 4 -13.41 6.49 4.86
N GLU A 5 -13.87 6.06 3.69
CA GLU A 5 -12.97 5.74 2.58
C GLU A 5 -12.15 6.99 2.27
N GLN A 6 -10.84 6.91 2.50
CA GLN A 6 -9.94 8.02 2.25
C GLN A 6 -8.99 7.65 1.12
N ASN A 7 -9.12 8.38 0.02
CA ASN A 7 -8.35 8.16 -1.19
C ASN A 7 -7.06 8.99 -1.16
N PHE A 8 -5.92 8.32 -1.28
CA PHE A 8 -4.62 8.96 -1.29
C PHE A 8 -3.79 8.53 -2.48
N ARG A 9 -2.97 9.47 -2.97
CA ARG A 9 -2.02 9.18 -4.03
C ARG A 9 -0.70 8.78 -3.41
N MET A 10 -0.25 7.58 -3.77
CA MET A 10 1.05 7.04 -3.39
C MET A 10 1.81 6.62 -4.65
N VAL A 11 3.13 6.51 -4.53
CA VAL A 11 3.99 6.05 -5.62
C VAL A 11 4.02 4.52 -5.60
N ILE A 12 3.72 3.88 -6.73
CA ILE A 12 4.02 2.45 -6.90
C ILE A 12 5.52 2.34 -7.13
N ASP A 13 6.23 1.74 -6.18
CA ASP A 13 7.68 1.55 -6.22
C ASP A 13 7.99 0.06 -6.21
N THR A 14 8.19 -0.51 -7.41
CA THR A 14 8.60 -1.90 -7.58
C THR A 14 10.05 -2.17 -7.15
N GLY A 15 10.79 -1.16 -6.68
CA GLY A 15 12.06 -1.35 -5.98
C GLY A 15 11.89 -1.49 -4.46
N ALA A 16 10.75 -1.08 -3.91
CA ALA A 16 10.47 -1.14 -2.49
C ALA A 16 9.90 -2.51 -2.10
N SER A 17 10.53 -3.14 -1.10
CA SER A 17 10.02 -4.38 -0.51
C SER A 17 8.79 -4.16 0.37
N VAL A 18 8.62 -2.93 0.89
CA VAL A 18 7.57 -2.60 1.87
C VAL A 18 6.77 -1.37 1.47
N THR A 19 5.50 -1.35 1.89
CA THR A 19 4.57 -0.23 1.74
C THR A 19 4.72 0.73 2.91
N ILE A 20 4.94 2.01 2.61
CA ILE A 20 5.15 3.05 3.63
C ILE A 20 4.20 4.22 3.38
N ILE A 21 3.25 4.45 4.28
CA ILE A 21 2.31 5.55 4.20
C ILE A 21 2.89 6.85 4.80
N PRO A 22 2.47 8.03 4.32
CA PRO A 22 2.76 9.29 4.99
C PRO A 22 2.17 9.37 6.40
N PHE A 23 2.85 10.09 7.30
CA PHE A 23 2.41 10.24 8.69
C PHE A 23 0.99 10.81 8.82
N PHE A 24 0.59 11.75 7.95
CA PHE A 24 -0.76 12.33 8.00
C PHE A 24 -1.85 11.29 7.72
N LEU A 25 -1.56 10.24 6.92
CA LEU A 25 -2.50 9.13 6.72
C LEU A 25 -2.67 8.33 7.98
N ARG A 26 -1.57 8.01 8.66
CA ARG A 26 -1.61 7.38 9.98
C ARG A 26 -2.47 8.19 10.97
N GLN A 27 -2.40 9.52 10.96
CA GLN A 27 -3.22 10.37 11.83
C GLN A 27 -4.71 10.32 11.49
N GLN A 28 -5.05 10.11 10.23
CA GLN A 28 -6.45 10.05 9.78
C GLN A 28 -7.06 8.64 9.91
N LEU A 29 -6.23 7.60 9.84
CA LEU A 29 -6.62 6.20 9.89
C LEU A 29 -6.71 5.64 11.31
N ALA A 30 -6.08 6.28 12.30
CA ALA A 30 -6.05 5.83 13.67
C ALA A 30 -6.75 6.81 14.62
N ASP A 31 -7.50 6.28 15.59
CA ASP A 31 -7.51 6.91 16.92
C ASP A 31 -6.07 6.83 17.44
N TYR A 32 -5.46 7.96 17.78
CA TYR A 32 -4.01 8.25 17.96
C TYR A 32 -3.06 7.14 18.49
N CYS A 33 -3.57 6.11 19.18
CA CYS A 33 -2.81 5.00 19.77
C CYS A 33 -3.17 3.58 19.28
N ASP A 34 -4.14 3.41 18.37
CA ASP A 34 -4.58 2.09 17.88
C ASP A 34 -4.08 1.81 16.44
N GLY A 35 -3.65 0.58 16.18
CA GLY A 35 -3.21 0.10 14.86
C GLY A 35 -1.75 0.30 14.47
N TRP A 36 -0.91 0.86 15.35
CA TRP A 36 0.53 1.06 15.11
C TRP A 36 1.39 0.52 16.25
N GLU A 37 2.56 -0.01 15.91
CA GLU A 37 3.53 -0.52 16.88
C GLU A 37 4.18 0.61 17.70
N ARG A 38 4.62 0.26 18.91
CA ARG A 38 5.33 1.21 19.81
C ARG A 38 6.77 1.47 19.37
N PHE A 39 7.39 0.49 18.73
CA PHE A 39 8.79 0.56 18.32
C PHE A 39 8.92 0.83 16.83
N THR A 40 9.97 1.56 16.47
CA THR A 40 10.29 1.88 15.06
C THR A 40 11.36 0.96 14.51
N VAL A 41 11.28 0.66 13.22
CA VAL A 41 12.37 0.04 12.45
C VAL A 41 12.99 1.06 11.50
N ARG A 42 14.04 0.70 10.77
CA ARG A 42 14.67 1.56 9.76
C ARG A 42 14.28 1.13 8.35
N ALA A 43 13.90 2.09 7.52
CA ALA A 43 13.65 1.87 6.10
C ALA A 43 14.97 1.53 5.36
N SER A 44 14.83 0.79 4.27
CA SER A 44 15.86 0.53 3.27
C SER A 44 15.49 1.19 1.93
N GLY A 45 16.47 1.48 1.08
CA GLY A 45 16.21 2.12 -0.23
C GLY A 45 15.81 3.59 -0.10
N TYR A 46 14.65 3.97 -0.64
CA TYR A 46 14.12 5.31 -0.46
C TYR A 46 13.88 5.60 1.03
N GLY A 47 14.55 6.61 1.57
CA GLY A 47 14.56 6.84 3.02
C GLY A 47 15.45 5.91 3.82
N ASN A 48 16.51 5.36 3.21
CA ASN A 48 17.47 4.49 3.90
C ASN A 48 17.91 5.07 5.27
N GLY A 49 17.72 4.29 6.32
CA GLY A 49 18.07 4.67 7.69
C GLY A 49 17.04 5.54 8.41
N VAL A 50 16.03 6.07 7.72
CA VAL A 50 14.91 6.80 8.34
C VAL A 50 14.05 5.84 9.14
N LYS A 51 13.58 6.28 10.30
CA LYS A 51 12.71 5.48 11.16
C LYS A 51 11.30 5.40 10.56
N ILE A 52 10.72 4.22 10.60
CA ILE A 52 9.34 3.93 10.21
C ILE A 52 8.63 3.15 11.32
N THR A 53 7.33 3.37 11.49
CA THR A 53 6.51 2.65 12.47
C THR A 53 5.70 1.56 11.77
N PRO A 54 5.86 0.28 12.12
CA PRO A 54 5.03 -0.80 11.59
C PRO A 54 3.58 -0.72 12.09
N ALA A 55 2.65 -1.27 11.32
CA ALA A 55 1.29 -1.54 11.77
C ALA A 55 1.28 -2.63 12.85
N SER A 56 0.40 -2.50 13.85
CA SER A 56 0.21 -3.50 14.92
C SER A 56 -1.00 -4.42 14.70
N LYS A 57 -1.81 -4.13 13.67
CA LYS A 57 -2.97 -4.94 13.26
C LYS A 57 -3.10 -4.91 11.74
N ASN A 58 -3.98 -5.76 11.20
CA ASN A 58 -4.28 -5.74 9.78
C ASN A 58 -5.00 -4.45 9.40
N TRP A 59 -4.64 -3.93 8.24
CA TRP A 59 -5.28 -2.83 7.54
C TRP A 59 -5.83 -3.37 6.22
N ASP A 60 -7.02 -2.90 5.85
CA ASP A 60 -7.59 -3.21 4.54
C ASP A 60 -7.15 -2.14 3.54
N VAL A 61 -6.52 -2.58 2.46
CA VAL A 61 -6.00 -1.73 1.38
C VAL A 61 -6.63 -2.18 0.07
N HIS A 62 -7.02 -1.23 -0.76
CA HIS A 62 -7.32 -1.48 -2.17
C HIS A 62 -6.64 -0.42 -3.02
N LEU A 63 -6.19 -0.82 -4.21
CA LEU A 63 -5.48 0.05 -5.13
C LEU A 63 -6.33 0.35 -6.34
N GLY A 64 -6.21 1.55 -6.87
CA GLY A 64 -6.94 1.94 -8.06
C GLY A 64 -6.24 3.03 -8.86
N ASP A 65 -6.63 3.13 -10.13
CA ASP A 65 -6.20 4.19 -11.05
C ASP A 65 -7.22 5.36 -11.09
N GLY A 66 -8.22 5.33 -10.19
CA GLY A 66 -9.35 6.26 -10.15
C GLY A 66 -10.55 5.83 -11.00
N ARG A 67 -10.41 4.82 -11.86
CA ARG A 67 -11.51 4.21 -12.64
C ARG A 67 -11.72 2.75 -12.27
N ASN A 68 -10.63 2.00 -12.24
CA ASN A 68 -10.56 0.61 -11.83
C ASN A 68 -9.97 0.54 -10.42
N TRP A 69 -10.56 -0.35 -9.62
CA TRP A 69 -10.16 -0.58 -8.25
C TRP A 69 -10.06 -2.08 -8.02
N SER A 70 -9.00 -2.48 -7.32
CA SER A 70 -8.87 -3.84 -6.82
C SER A 70 -9.90 -4.13 -5.74
N ARG A 71 -9.97 -5.39 -5.34
CA ARG A 71 -10.57 -5.75 -4.06
C ARG A 71 -9.72 -5.27 -2.89
N TRP A 72 -10.37 -5.23 -1.73
CA TRP A 72 -9.72 -5.06 -0.45
C TRP A 72 -8.79 -6.25 -0.17
N HIS A 73 -7.57 -5.92 0.19
CA HIS A 73 -6.51 -6.82 0.63
C HIS A 73 -6.17 -6.46 2.08
N SER A 74 -6.30 -7.43 2.98
CA SER A 74 -6.00 -7.23 4.40
C SER A 74 -4.55 -7.60 4.69
N THR A 75 -3.78 -6.67 5.23
CA THR A 75 -2.35 -6.90 5.54
C THR A 75 -1.89 -6.11 6.75
N LYS A 76 -0.92 -6.66 7.49
CA LYS A 76 -0.16 -5.96 8.54
C LYS A 76 1.19 -5.44 8.05
N GLU A 77 1.54 -5.71 6.80
CA GLU A 77 2.80 -5.29 6.18
C GLU A 77 2.63 -3.86 5.65
N ILE A 78 2.34 -2.93 6.55
CA ILE A 78 2.27 -1.51 6.25
C ILE A 78 3.06 -0.77 7.31
N TYR A 79 3.85 0.20 6.85
CA TYR A 79 4.63 1.07 7.71
C TYR A 79 4.18 2.51 7.53
N SER A 80 4.50 3.36 8.50
CA SER A 80 4.30 4.80 8.41
C SER A 80 5.63 5.51 8.57
N TRP A 81 5.84 6.56 7.78
CA TRP A 81 6.85 7.56 8.11
C TRP A 81 6.54 8.17 9.50
N LEU A 82 7.58 8.63 10.20
CA LEU A 82 7.38 9.41 11.43
C LEU A 82 6.83 10.80 11.13
N ASN A 83 6.34 11.48 12.17
CA ASN A 83 6.06 12.91 12.11
C ASN A 83 7.33 13.66 11.68
N ASN A 84 7.19 14.61 10.75
CA ASN A 84 8.28 15.41 10.20
C ASN A 84 9.50 14.56 9.78
N PRO A 85 9.35 13.66 8.78
CA PRO A 85 10.49 12.93 8.25
C PRO A 85 11.48 13.92 7.59
N PRO A 86 12.72 13.48 7.29
CA PRO A 86 13.67 14.31 6.55
C PRO A 86 13.05 14.90 5.27
N SER A 87 13.44 16.11 4.89
CA SER A 87 12.80 16.88 3.81
C SER A 87 12.82 16.22 2.43
N TYR A 88 13.72 15.26 2.20
CA TYR A 88 13.77 14.46 0.97
C TYR A 88 12.72 13.35 0.92
N ILE A 89 12.01 13.08 2.03
CA ILE A 89 10.86 12.18 2.11
C ILE A 89 9.60 13.00 1.83
N ASN A 90 9.05 12.83 0.63
CA ASN A 90 7.92 13.64 0.15
C ASN A 90 6.75 12.81 -0.38
N CYS A 91 6.83 11.48 -0.34
CA CYS A 91 5.76 10.59 -0.77
C CYS A 91 5.62 9.34 0.11
N GLY A 92 4.46 8.70 -0.01
CA GLY A 92 4.27 7.32 0.42
C GLY A 92 4.54 6.36 -0.73
N LEU A 93 4.88 5.13 -0.39
CA LEU A 93 5.24 4.06 -1.32
C LEU A 93 4.28 2.89 -1.20
N ILE A 94 3.83 2.34 -2.33
CA ILE A 94 3.26 1.01 -2.45
C ILE A 94 4.38 0.09 -2.90
N GLY A 95 4.81 -0.79 -2.00
CA GLY A 95 5.85 -1.78 -2.24
C GLY A 95 5.29 -3.11 -2.72
N TYR A 96 6.18 -4.08 -2.89
CA TYR A 96 5.82 -5.43 -3.33
C TYR A 96 4.94 -6.21 -2.35
N ASP A 97 5.06 -5.96 -1.05
CA ASP A 97 4.22 -6.56 0.00
C ASP A 97 2.73 -6.39 -0.28
N VAL A 98 2.30 -5.21 -0.72
CA VAL A 98 0.91 -4.95 -1.12
C VAL A 98 0.69 -5.27 -2.59
N LEU A 99 1.59 -4.83 -3.48
CA LEU A 99 1.38 -4.91 -4.92
C LEU A 99 1.24 -6.35 -5.42
N ASN A 100 2.04 -7.30 -4.91
CA ASN A 100 2.01 -8.70 -5.36
C ASN A 100 0.75 -9.46 -4.92
N ASN A 101 0.05 -8.97 -3.90
CA ASN A 101 -1.16 -9.60 -3.39
C ASN A 101 -2.44 -9.05 -4.03
N ILE A 102 -2.31 -8.07 -4.93
CA ILE A 102 -3.43 -7.43 -5.61
C ILE A 102 -3.36 -7.77 -7.11
N PRO A 103 -4.40 -8.42 -7.69
CA PRO A 103 -4.45 -8.69 -9.12
C PRO A 103 -4.33 -7.41 -9.97
N HIS A 104 -3.30 -7.36 -10.80
CA HIS A 104 -3.02 -6.22 -11.66
C HIS A 104 -2.23 -6.62 -12.90
N TYR A 105 -2.18 -5.72 -13.88
CA TYR A 105 -1.24 -5.82 -14.99
C TYR A 105 -0.65 -4.44 -15.32
N LYS A 106 0.53 -4.44 -15.93
CA LYS A 106 1.25 -3.23 -16.30
C LYS A 106 1.59 -3.23 -17.78
N PRO A 107 0.78 -2.58 -18.65
CA PRO A 107 1.15 -2.43 -20.04
C PRO A 107 2.40 -1.56 -20.17
N CYS A 108 3.16 -1.80 -21.23
CA CYS A 108 4.33 -1.00 -21.55
C CYS A 108 3.90 0.47 -21.71
N ARG A 109 4.57 1.38 -20.99
CA ARG A 109 4.33 2.84 -21.01
C ARG A 109 2.94 3.33 -20.60
N VAL A 110 2.08 2.46 -20.04
CA VAL A 110 0.75 2.82 -19.51
C VAL A 110 0.75 2.63 -17.99
N PRO A 111 -0.01 3.40 -17.17
CA PRO A 111 -0.17 3.12 -15.75
C PRO A 111 -0.61 1.68 -15.44
N TYR A 112 -0.45 1.26 -14.18
CA TYR A 112 -0.98 0.00 -13.68
C TYR A 112 -2.51 -0.04 -13.84
N VAL A 113 -3.03 -1.19 -14.24
CA VAL A 113 -4.47 -1.46 -14.27
C VAL A 113 -4.77 -2.53 -13.23
N PHE A 114 -5.66 -2.21 -12.31
CA PHE A 114 -6.07 -3.09 -11.22
C PHE A 114 -7.33 -3.87 -11.59
N LEU A 115 -7.33 -5.17 -11.32
CA LEU A 115 -8.40 -6.08 -11.70
C LEU A 115 -9.33 -6.38 -10.52
N ARG A 116 -10.60 -6.62 -10.81
CA ARG A 116 -11.56 -7.22 -9.88
C ARG A 116 -11.47 -8.76 -9.96
N ASP A 117 -11.77 -9.45 -8.85
CA ASP A 117 -11.60 -10.92 -8.75
C ASP A 117 -12.38 -11.71 -9.79
N ASP A 118 -13.52 -11.22 -10.26
CA ASP A 118 -14.32 -11.89 -11.29
C ASP A 118 -13.55 -11.97 -12.61
N VAL A 119 -12.90 -10.87 -13.01
CA VAL A 119 -12.03 -10.82 -14.19
C VAL A 119 -10.79 -11.69 -13.99
N PHE A 120 -10.16 -11.62 -12.81
CA PHE A 120 -8.96 -12.40 -12.52
C PHE A 120 -9.23 -13.92 -12.51
N LYS A 121 -10.31 -14.37 -11.83
CA LYS A 121 -10.71 -15.78 -11.81
C LYS A 121 -11.06 -16.30 -13.20
N GLN A 122 -11.72 -15.48 -14.03
CA GLN A 122 -12.01 -15.85 -15.42
C GLN A 122 -10.72 -16.02 -16.23
N ILE A 123 -9.75 -15.11 -16.09
CA ILE A 123 -8.45 -15.22 -16.76
C ILE A 123 -7.70 -16.47 -16.30
N GLN A 124 -7.68 -16.75 -14.99
CA GLN A 124 -6.97 -17.91 -14.46
C GLN A 124 -7.60 -19.23 -14.92
N GLN A 125 -8.93 -19.32 -14.91
CA GLN A 125 -9.66 -20.45 -15.48
C GLN A 125 -9.39 -20.68 -16.97
N LEU A 126 -9.14 -19.61 -17.74
CA LEU A 126 -8.77 -19.74 -19.16
C LEU A 126 -7.32 -20.20 -19.37
N GLN A 127 -6.42 -19.92 -18.42
CA GLN A 127 -5.03 -20.34 -18.48
C GLN A 127 -4.84 -21.80 -18.03
N ASP A 128 -5.68 -22.30 -17.11
CA ASP A 128 -5.64 -23.68 -16.63
C ASP A 128 -6.20 -24.72 -17.64
N VAL A 129 -6.70 -24.27 -18.79
CA VAL A 129 -7.32 -25.11 -19.85
C VAL A 129 -6.38 -25.32 -21.05
N ILE A 130 -5.18 -24.73 -21.03
CA ILE A 130 -4.13 -24.87 -22.05
C ILE A 130 -2.99 -25.73 -21.48
#